data_AF-A0A2C6DLG0-F1
#
_entry.id   AF-A0A2C6DLG0-F1
#
_cell.length_a   1.000
_cell.length_b   1.000
_cell.length_c   1.000
_cell.angle_alpha   90.00
_cell.angle_beta   90.00
_cell.angle_gamma   90.00
#
_symmetry.space_group_name_H-M   'P 1'
#
loop_
_entity.id
_entity.type
_entity.pdbx_description
1 polymer ?
#
loop_
_entity_poly.entity_id
_entity_poly.type
_entity_poly.pdbx_seq_one_letter_code
_entity_poly.pdbx_strand_id
1 'polypeptide(L)'
;MKNKLRKIHVDDIDFFWRVVWDDDAANGDFLFLRVWIAGHKAKPWITVHYQYHNPWFFYGEIITTPEPMRQTHFQLNALMPKQVAEIIRAAMKWLDKEYSDSLKIDDTRFHVDREGQLHRGLSKQA
;
A
#
# COMPACT_ATOMS: atom_id res chain seq x y z
N MET A 1 17.14 -4.38 4.88
CA MET A 1 16.20 -4.57 6.01
C MET A 1 15.41 -5.86 5.78
N LYS A 2 15.33 -6.77 6.76
CA LYS A 2 14.42 -7.93 6.64
C LYS A 2 12.98 -7.39 6.65
N ASN A 3 12.29 -7.45 5.50
CA ASN A 3 10.90 -6.98 5.37
C ASN A 3 10.00 -7.78 6.32
N LYS A 4 9.65 -7.17 7.46
CA LYS A 4 8.90 -7.82 8.54
C LYS A 4 7.46 -8.05 8.08
N LEU A 5 7.08 -9.31 7.97
CA LEU A 5 5.68 -9.72 7.82
C LEU A 5 4.95 -9.46 9.14
N ARG A 6 3.84 -8.72 9.09
CA ARG A 6 3.03 -8.29 10.23
C ARG A 6 1.66 -8.94 10.15
N LYS A 7 1.02 -9.17 11.30
CA LYS A 7 -0.38 -9.62 11.37
C LYS A 7 -1.30 -8.44 11.64
N ILE A 8 -2.53 -8.51 11.13
CA ILE A 8 -3.61 -7.58 11.45
C ILE A 8 -4.94 -8.32 11.36
N HIS A 9 -5.89 -7.98 12.23
CA HIS A 9 -7.25 -8.52 12.21
C HIS A 9 -8.20 -7.40 11.74
N VAL A 10 -9.00 -7.68 10.71
CA VAL A 10 -9.92 -6.72 10.11
C VAL A 10 -11.24 -7.42 9.82
N ASP A 11 -12.32 -6.93 10.44
CA ASP A 11 -13.70 -7.37 10.22
C ASP A 11 -13.83 -8.90 10.22
N ASP A 12 -13.38 -9.53 11.30
CA ASP A 12 -13.38 -10.98 11.58
C ASP A 12 -12.44 -11.84 10.72
N ILE A 13 -11.62 -11.21 9.86
CA ILE A 13 -10.64 -11.91 9.01
C ILE A 13 -9.22 -11.55 9.46
N ASP A 14 -8.40 -12.58 9.62
CA ASP A 14 -6.97 -12.41 9.88
C ASP A 14 -6.21 -12.20 8.56
N PHE A 15 -5.35 -11.18 8.54
CA PHE A 15 -4.48 -10.87 7.43
C PHE A 15 -3.01 -10.81 7.85
N PHE A 16 -2.14 -11.06 6.89
CA PHE A 16 -0.73 -10.75 6.97
C PHE A 16 -0.40 -9.64 5.99
N TRP A 17 0.49 -8.72 6.36
CA TRP A 17 0.91 -7.64 5.47
C TRP A 17 2.39 -7.33 5.60
N ARG A 18 2.96 -6.79 4.53
CA ARG A 18 4.32 -6.27 4.51
C ARG A 18 4.43 -5.10 3.55
N VAL A 19 5.39 -4.22 3.84
CA VAL A 19 5.80 -3.15 2.95
C VAL A 19 7.09 -3.56 2.27
N VAL A 20 7.17 -3.36 0.97
CA VAL A 20 8.39 -3.52 0.17
C VAL A 20 8.60 -2.28 -0.68
N TRP A 21 9.85 -1.95 -1.01
CA TRP A 21 10.12 -0.90 -1.99
C TRP A 21 9.62 -1.31 -3.37
N ASP A 22 9.20 -0.33 -4.15
CA ASP A 22 9.06 -0.54 -5.59
C ASP A 22 10.46 -0.41 -6.22
N ASP A 23 11.00 -1.53 -6.67
CA ASP A 23 12.34 -1.59 -7.28
C ASP A 23 12.38 -0.86 -8.65
N ASP A 24 11.22 -0.69 -9.31
CA ASP A 24 11.09 0.04 -10.57
C ASP A 24 10.89 1.56 -10.37
N ALA A 25 10.60 2.00 -9.14
CA ALA A 25 10.49 3.41 -8.81
C ALA A 25 11.89 4.02 -8.73
N ALA A 26 12.38 4.50 -9.87
CA ALA A 26 13.72 5.06 -10.06
C ALA A 26 14.12 6.16 -9.05
N ASN A 27 13.14 6.79 -8.39
CA ASN A 27 13.32 7.88 -7.42
C ASN A 27 12.94 7.50 -5.97
N GLY A 28 12.57 6.25 -5.69
CA GLY A 28 12.19 5.83 -4.34
C GLY A 28 10.91 6.49 -3.81
N ASP A 29 10.02 6.93 -4.71
CA ASP A 29 8.75 7.60 -4.38
C ASP A 29 7.63 6.66 -3.97
N PHE A 30 7.84 5.36 -4.13
CA PHE A 30 6.76 4.40 -4.00
C PHE A 30 7.15 3.17 -3.20
N LEU A 31 6.14 2.65 -2.52
CA LEU A 31 6.16 1.42 -1.76
C LEU A 31 5.03 0.52 -2.25
N PHE A 32 5.24 -0.79 -2.21
CA PHE A 32 4.16 -1.75 -2.29
C PHE A 32 3.78 -2.25 -0.90
N LEU A 33 2.51 -2.05 -0.54
CA LEU A 33 1.84 -2.81 0.51
C LEU A 33 1.34 -4.12 -0.10
N ARG A 34 1.83 -5.25 0.38
CA ARG A 34 1.30 -6.57 0.02
C ARG A 34 0.54 -7.14 1.21
N VAL A 35 -0.65 -7.68 0.94
CA VAL A 35 -1.53 -8.27 1.96
C VAL A 35 -1.90 -9.68 1.55
N TRP A 36 -1.93 -10.61 2.50
CA TRP A 36 -2.36 -12.00 2.37
C TRP A 36 -3.48 -12.27 3.35
N ILE A 37 -4.46 -13.10 2.96
CA ILE A 37 -5.44 -13.65 3.88
C ILE A 37 -4.76 -14.78 4.68
N ALA A 38 -5.01 -14.86 6.00
CA ALA A 38 -4.48 -15.94 6.81
C ALA A 38 -4.98 -17.30 6.29
N GLY A 39 -4.05 -18.26 6.17
CA GLY A 39 -4.33 -19.55 5.53
C GLY A 39 -4.06 -19.59 4.02
N HIS A 40 -3.94 -18.44 3.35
CA HIS A 40 -3.66 -18.31 1.92
C HIS A 40 -2.27 -17.71 1.70
N LYS A 41 -1.27 -18.54 1.36
CA LYS A 41 0.14 -18.12 1.29
C LYS A 41 0.77 -18.09 -0.10
N ALA A 42 0.08 -18.56 -1.13
CA ALA A 42 0.68 -18.69 -2.47
C ALA A 42 0.99 -17.33 -3.11
N LYS A 43 0.03 -16.40 -3.07
CA LYS A 43 0.13 -15.06 -3.63
C LYS A 43 -0.47 -14.03 -2.66
N PRO A 44 -0.05 -12.76 -2.72
CA PRO A 44 -0.79 -11.70 -2.04
C PRO A 44 -2.24 -11.74 -2.50
N TRP A 45 -3.16 -11.48 -1.61
CA TRP A 45 -4.56 -11.21 -1.95
C TRP A 45 -4.66 -9.87 -2.69
N ILE A 46 -4.00 -8.84 -2.15
CA ILE A 46 -3.87 -7.54 -2.80
C ILE A 46 -2.44 -7.02 -2.74
N THR A 47 -2.07 -6.28 -3.78
CA THR A 47 -0.85 -5.48 -3.86
C THR A 47 -1.24 -4.02 -4.10
N VAL A 48 -0.85 -3.13 -3.21
CA VAL A 48 -1.24 -1.71 -3.24
C VAL A 48 -0.01 -0.86 -3.44
N HIS A 49 0.00 -0.06 -4.50
CA HIS A 49 1.01 0.93 -4.80
C HIS A 49 0.74 2.20 -4.00
N TYR A 50 1.67 2.58 -3.12
CA TYR A 50 1.51 3.67 -2.15
C TYR A 50 2.62 4.69 -2.33
N GLN A 51 2.26 5.98 -2.45
CA GLN A 51 3.24 7.05 -2.57
C GLN A 51 3.90 7.33 -1.22
N TYR A 52 5.22 7.20 -1.17
CA TYR A 52 6.07 7.51 -0.03
C TYR A 52 7.38 8.11 -0.54
N HIS A 53 7.58 9.41 -0.34
CA HIS A 53 8.81 10.07 -0.75
C HIS A 53 9.91 9.67 0.24
N ASN A 54 10.86 8.86 -0.20
CA ASN A 54 11.93 8.37 0.67
C ASN A 54 12.76 9.56 1.22
N PRO A 55 12.78 9.78 2.55
CA PRO A 55 13.48 10.92 3.13
C PRO A 55 14.97 10.97 2.82
N TRP A 56 15.59 9.84 2.48
CA TRP A 56 17.00 9.77 2.15
C TRP A 56 17.32 10.22 0.73
N PHE A 57 16.43 9.94 -0.24
CA PHE A 57 16.59 10.43 -1.61
C PHE A 57 16.27 11.93 -1.70
N PHE A 58 15.26 12.38 -0.95
CA PHE A 58 14.79 13.77 -0.97
C PHE A 58 15.35 14.63 0.14
N TYR A 59 16.38 14.16 0.87
CA TYR A 59 16.87 14.84 2.08
C TYR A 59 17.15 16.33 1.85
N GLY A 60 17.91 16.65 0.78
CA GLY A 60 18.26 18.03 0.43
C GLY A 60 17.02 18.89 0.18
N GLU A 61 16.08 18.39 -0.61
CA GLU A 61 14.86 19.12 -0.96
C GLU A 61 13.93 19.32 0.24
N ILE A 62 13.84 18.30 1.11
CA ILE A 62 13.05 18.34 2.34
C ILE A 62 13.57 19.42 3.29
N ILE A 63 14.90 19.49 3.51
CA ILE A 63 15.47 20.48 4.44
C ILE A 63 15.36 21.91 3.89
N THR A 64 15.45 22.09 2.57
CA THR A 64 15.33 23.42 1.93
C THR A 64 13.88 23.88 1.79
N THR A 65 12.91 22.97 1.79
CA THR A 65 11.49 23.32 1.69
C THR A 65 11.01 23.95 3.01
N PRO A 66 10.26 25.08 2.96
CA PRO A 66 9.65 25.67 4.14
C PRO A 66 8.77 24.66 4.88
N GLU A 67 8.87 24.62 6.22
CA GLU A 67 8.13 23.67 7.06
C GLU A 67 6.63 23.52 6.73
N PRO A 68 5.84 24.60 6.54
CA PRO A 68 4.42 24.46 6.20
C PRO A 68 4.17 23.81 4.83
N MET A 69 5.16 23.83 3.93
CA MET A 69 5.06 23.23 2.60
C MET A 69 5.61 21.80 2.53
N ARG A 70 6.33 21.32 3.56
CA ARG A 70 6.93 19.98 3.53
C ARG A 70 5.86 18.89 3.46
N GLN A 71 4.78 19.02 4.24
CA GLN A 71 3.72 18.00 4.27
C GLN A 71 2.86 18.00 3.00
N THR A 72 2.74 19.12 2.30
CA THR A 72 2.00 19.21 1.05
C THR A 72 2.81 18.75 -0.14
N HIS A 73 4.12 19.00 -0.15
CA HIS A 73 5.03 18.60 -1.22
C HIS A 73 5.54 17.17 -1.07
N PHE A 74 5.76 16.69 0.15
CA PHE A 74 6.31 15.35 0.41
C PHE A 74 5.35 14.49 1.23
N GLN A 75 5.01 13.33 0.66
CA GLN A 75 4.32 12.24 1.34
C GLN A 75 5.33 11.42 2.16
N LEU A 76 5.73 11.93 3.32
CA LEU A 76 6.69 11.29 4.24
C LEU A 76 6.04 10.37 5.28
N ASN A 77 4.72 10.23 5.23
CA ASN A 77 3.97 9.47 6.22
C ASN A 77 4.21 7.97 6.02
N ALA A 78 4.78 7.33 7.04
CA ALA A 78 4.92 5.89 7.04
C ALA A 78 3.54 5.22 7.09
N LEU A 79 3.42 4.06 6.44
CA LEU A 79 2.18 3.29 6.44
C LEU A 79 1.91 2.68 7.83
N MET A 80 0.86 3.18 8.49
CA MET A 80 0.45 2.78 9.83
C MET A 80 -0.56 1.62 9.81
N PRO A 81 -0.62 0.77 10.86
CA PRO A 81 -1.60 -0.33 10.93
C PRO A 81 -3.05 0.11 10.72
N LYS A 82 -3.42 1.30 11.22
CA LYS A 82 -4.77 1.87 11.02
C LYS A 82 -5.08 2.09 9.53
N GLN A 83 -4.13 2.67 8.79
CA GLN A 83 -4.27 2.90 7.34
C GLN A 83 -4.32 1.58 6.58
N VAL A 84 -3.54 0.58 7.00
CA VAL A 84 -3.62 -0.78 6.42
C VAL A 84 -5.01 -1.38 6.58
N ALA A 85 -5.61 -1.27 7.77
CA ALA A 85 -6.97 -1.74 7.99
C ALA A 85 -8.00 -1.01 7.11
N GLU A 86 -7.88 0.31 6.96
CA GLU A 86 -8.74 1.11 6.09
C GLU A 86 -8.61 0.70 4.61
N ILE A 87 -7.39 0.45 4.13
CA ILE A 87 -7.13 -0.05 2.79
C ILE A 87 -7.74 -1.44 2.58
N ILE A 88 -7.59 -2.35 3.55
CA ILE A 88 -8.18 -3.69 3.50
C ILE A 88 -9.70 -3.59 3.37
N ARG A 89 -10.36 -2.76 4.20
CA ARG A 89 -11.81 -2.55 4.12
C ARG A 89 -12.25 -1.99 2.77
N ALA A 90 -11.52 -1.00 2.25
CA ALA A 90 -11.80 -0.43 0.94
C ALA A 90 -11.66 -1.49 -0.16
N ALA A 91 -10.62 -2.33 -0.10
CA ALA A 91 -10.40 -3.42 -1.04
C ALA A 91 -11.50 -4.49 -0.96
N MET A 92 -11.92 -4.91 0.24
CA MET A 92 -13.03 -5.86 0.41
C MET A 92 -14.32 -5.31 -0.22
N LYS A 93 -14.71 -4.08 0.14
CA LYS A 93 -15.91 -3.43 -0.42
C LYS A 93 -15.86 -3.29 -1.93
N TRP A 94 -14.67 -3.04 -2.47
CA TRP A 94 -14.48 -2.92 -3.91
C TRP A 94 -14.61 -4.28 -4.59
N LEU A 95 -13.95 -5.31 -4.06
CA LEU A 95 -13.96 -6.66 -4.62
C LEU A 95 -15.33 -7.32 -4.48
N ASP A 96 -16.05 -7.12 -3.38
CA ASP A 96 -17.42 -7.63 -3.20
C ASP A 96 -18.40 -7.07 -4.23
N LYS A 97 -18.17 -5.83 -4.69
CA LYS A 97 -18.99 -5.22 -5.75
C LYS A 97 -18.73 -5.83 -7.13
N GLU A 98 -17.49 -6.23 -7.40
CA GLU A 98 -17.08 -6.74 -8.71
C GLU A 98 -17.16 -8.28 -8.80
N TYR A 99 -17.06 -8.97 -7.66
CA TYR A 99 -16.95 -10.41 -7.56
C TYR A 99 -17.74 -10.95 -6.38
N SER A 100 -18.44 -12.07 -6.58
CA SER A 100 -19.22 -12.74 -5.54
C SER A 100 -18.37 -13.45 -4.48
N ASP A 101 -17.08 -13.66 -4.73
CA ASP A 101 -16.17 -14.40 -3.84
C ASP A 101 -14.81 -13.68 -3.76
N SER A 102 -14.83 -12.49 -3.17
CA SER A 102 -13.71 -11.54 -3.10
C SER A 102 -12.45 -12.11 -2.45
N LEU A 103 -12.58 -13.10 -1.58
CA LEU A 103 -11.48 -13.75 -0.86
C LEU A 103 -10.74 -14.80 -1.70
N LYS A 104 -11.31 -15.24 -2.84
CA LYS A 104 -10.65 -16.20 -3.76
C LYS A 104 -9.80 -15.52 -4.83
N ILE A 105 -9.76 -14.19 -4.87
CA ILE A 105 -9.03 -13.44 -5.88
C ILE A 105 -7.59 -13.27 -5.44
N ASP A 106 -6.66 -13.74 -6.27
CA ASP A 106 -5.23 -13.61 -6.01
C ASP A 106 -4.62 -12.40 -6.75
N ASP A 107 -3.81 -11.64 -6.03
CA ASP A 107 -2.91 -10.57 -6.46
C ASP A 107 -3.58 -9.40 -7.19
N THR A 108 -4.70 -8.91 -6.66
CA THR A 108 -5.34 -7.71 -7.21
C THR A 108 -4.50 -6.47 -6.93
N ARG A 109 -4.25 -5.67 -7.97
CA ARG A 109 -3.45 -4.45 -7.86
C ARG A 109 -4.30 -3.20 -7.66
N PHE A 110 -3.93 -2.41 -6.66
CA PHE A 110 -4.51 -1.11 -6.35
C PHE A 110 -3.43 -0.03 -6.31
N HIS A 111 -3.85 1.23 -6.35
CA HIS A 111 -3.04 2.38 -5.99
C HIS A 111 -3.80 3.27 -5.00
N VAL A 112 -3.07 3.94 -4.13
CA VAL A 112 -3.62 4.95 -3.21
C VAL A 112 -3.22 6.32 -3.71
N ASP A 113 -4.19 7.21 -3.89
CA ASP A 113 -3.92 8.59 -4.27
C ASP A 113 -3.43 9.44 -3.09
N ARG A 114 -3.16 10.73 -3.33
CA ARG A 114 -2.71 11.66 -2.30
C ARG A 114 -3.75 11.91 -1.21
N GLU A 115 -5.03 11.69 -1.49
CA GLU A 115 -6.12 11.84 -0.53
C GLU A 115 -6.33 10.58 0.31
N GLY A 116 -5.59 9.51 0.01
CA GLY A 116 -5.72 8.22 0.70
C GLY A 116 -6.82 7.33 0.12
N GLN A 117 -7.41 7.68 -1.02
CA GLN A 117 -8.46 6.88 -1.65
C GLN A 117 -7.85 5.71 -2.44
N LEU A 118 -8.50 4.55 -2.36
CA LEU A 118 -8.08 3.32 -3.03
C LEU A 118 -8.68 3.24 -4.43
N HIS A 119 -7.83 3.09 -5.43
CA HIS A 119 -8.20 2.97 -6.84
C HIS A 119 -7.61 1.72 -7.46
N ARG A 120 -8.25 1.12 -8.46
CA ARG A 120 -7.67 -0.04 -9.16
C ARG A 120 -6.41 0.39 -9.92
N GLY A 121 -5.33 -0.37 -9.78
CA GLY A 121 -4.13 -0.16 -10.59
C GLY A 121 -4.38 -0.61 -12.02
N LEU A 122 -3.93 0.16 -13.01
CA LEU A 122 -3.78 -0.37 -14.36
C LEU A 122 -2.75 -1.49 -14.30
N SER A 123 -3.17 -2.71 -14.62
CA SER A 123 -2.24 -3.83 -14.80
C SER A 123 -1.24 -3.43 -15.87
N LYS A 124 0.02 -3.16 -15.50
CA LYS A 124 1.12 -3.26 -16.46
C LYS A 124 1.26 -4.75 -16.77
N GLN A 125 0.47 -5.22 -17.74
CA GLN A 125 0.92 -6.29 -18.61
C GLN A 125 2.00 -5.70 -19.51
N ALA A 126 3.25 -6.08 -19.25
CA ALA A 126 4.31 -6.20 -20.23
C ALA A 126 5.35 -7.16 -19.66
#